data_AF-W4RTD0-F1
#
_entry.id   AF-W4RTD0-F1
#
_cell.length_a   1.000
_cell.length_b   1.000
_cell.length_c   1.000
_cell.angle_alpha   90.00
_cell.angle_beta   90.00
_cell.angle_gamma   90.00
#
_symmetry.space_group_name_H-M   'P 1'
#
loop_
_entity.id
_entity.type
_entity.pdbx_description
1 polymer ?
#
loop_
_entity_poly.entity_id
_entity_poly.type
_entity_poly.pdbx_seq_one_letter_code
_entity_poly.pdbx_strand_id
1 'polypeptide(L)'
;MTTEMKWAFDQEYITSFSKEMNEPEWLTELRIQSLAKAEDLSLPRPDKTKIDKWNFTQFEKLLVKSDAFSSIDELPEEVKALVDLEAKDSSLYVQRNNKPAYLQLSKEMQEQGVIFTDFFTAAREYSDLLKKYFMTAVKSDEHRLTALHAAFMNGGAFLYVPKNVQIKNPIQAIFLHDDAEASFSTTCLSLQKTIAL
;
A
#
# COMPACT_ATOMS: atom_id res chain seq x y z
N MET A 1 -31.67 16.63 -13.00
CA MET A 1 -31.44 15.23 -12.59
C MET A 1 -29.94 15.03 -12.60
N THR A 2 -29.32 15.12 -11.43
CA THR A 2 -27.89 14.85 -11.27
C THR A 2 -27.75 13.34 -11.33
N THR A 3 -27.18 12.83 -12.42
CA THR A 3 -26.88 11.40 -12.55
C THR A 3 -25.83 11.09 -11.50
N GLU A 4 -26.24 10.59 -10.33
CA GLU A 4 -25.33 10.10 -9.32
C GLU A 4 -24.43 9.04 -10.00
N MET A 5 -23.14 9.33 -10.13
CA MET A 5 -22.17 8.32 -10.47
C MET A 5 -22.16 7.33 -9.32
N LYS A 6 -22.95 6.26 -9.42
CA LYS A 6 -22.80 5.12 -8.53
C LYS A 6 -21.46 4.47 -8.83
N TRP A 7 -20.47 4.81 -8.00
CA TRP A 7 -19.22 4.06 -7.92
C TRP A 7 -19.55 2.58 -7.65
N ALA A 8 -18.69 1.69 -8.16
CA ALA A 8 -18.79 0.26 -7.83
C ALA A 8 -18.63 0.02 -6.32
N PHE A 9 -17.94 0.93 -5.62
CA PHE A 9 -17.76 0.95 -4.18
C PHE A 9 -18.22 2.30 -3.64
N ASP A 10 -19.24 2.28 -2.80
CA ASP A 10 -19.82 3.45 -2.17
C ASP A 10 -19.20 3.71 -0.78
N GLN A 11 -19.67 4.79 -0.14
CA GLN A 11 -19.25 5.14 1.22
C GLN A 11 -19.60 4.02 2.23
N GLU A 12 -20.71 3.31 2.03
CA GLU A 12 -21.12 2.18 2.88
C GLU A 12 -20.14 1.01 2.77
N TYR A 13 -19.70 0.70 1.55
CA TYR A 13 -18.67 -0.29 1.28
C TYR A 13 -17.35 0.08 1.96
N ILE A 14 -16.87 1.32 1.80
CA ILE A 14 -15.63 1.79 2.45
C ILE A 14 -15.73 1.67 3.97
N THR A 15 -16.86 2.06 4.54
CA THR A 15 -17.09 1.96 5.99
C THR A 15 -17.09 0.51 6.46
N SER A 16 -17.70 -0.40 5.69
CA SER A 16 -17.75 -1.83 6.00
C SER A 16 -16.37 -2.48 5.86
N PHE A 17 -15.64 -2.14 4.80
CA PHE A 17 -14.25 -2.56 4.55
C PHE A 17 -13.33 -2.13 5.69
N SER A 18 -13.42 -0.87 6.11
CA SER A 18 -12.58 -0.31 7.17
C SER A 18 -12.85 -0.99 8.52
N LYS A 19 -14.11 -1.37 8.79
CA LYS A 19 -14.48 -2.19 9.95
C LYS A 19 -13.92 -3.62 9.86
N GLU A 20 -13.99 -4.25 8.69
CA GLU A 20 -13.45 -5.61 8.48
C GLU A 20 -11.93 -5.66 8.70
N MET A 21 -11.22 -4.64 8.22
CA MET A 21 -9.76 -4.52 8.37
C MET A 21 -9.32 -3.97 9.73
N ASN A 22 -10.29 -3.60 10.58
CA ASN A 22 -10.11 -3.00 11.91
C ASN A 22 -9.21 -1.76 11.86
N GLU A 23 -9.45 -0.89 10.89
CA GLU A 23 -8.69 0.35 10.67
C GLU A 23 -9.06 1.44 11.69
N PRO A 24 -8.15 2.39 11.95
CA PRO A 24 -8.44 3.54 12.80
C PRO A 24 -9.41 4.52 12.11
N GLU A 25 -10.23 5.21 12.92
CA GLU A 25 -11.28 6.12 12.46
C GLU A 25 -10.79 7.20 11.48
N TRP A 26 -9.61 7.78 11.74
CA TRP A 26 -9.03 8.79 10.86
C TRP A 26 -8.77 8.28 9.44
N LEU A 27 -8.45 6.98 9.29
CA LEU A 27 -8.18 6.38 7.98
C LEU A 27 -9.50 6.14 7.25
N THR A 28 -10.55 5.69 7.96
CA THR A 28 -11.91 5.60 7.41
C THR A 28 -12.39 6.95 6.89
N GLU A 29 -12.24 8.00 7.69
CA GLU A 29 -12.61 9.37 7.31
C GLU A 29 -11.82 9.84 6.08
N LEU A 30 -10.50 9.58 6.05
CA LEU A 30 -9.66 9.94 4.92
C LEU A 30 -10.10 9.25 3.62
N ARG A 31 -10.48 7.97 3.68
CA ARG A 31 -10.98 7.22 2.52
C ARG A 31 -12.28 7.83 2.00
N ILE A 32 -13.23 8.13 2.89
CA ILE A 32 -14.53 8.72 2.55
C ILE A 32 -14.34 10.12 1.94
N GLN A 33 -13.53 10.97 2.58
CA GLN A 33 -13.24 12.31 2.07
C GLN A 33 -12.55 12.25 0.71
N SER A 34 -11.66 11.29 0.51
CA SER A 34 -10.96 11.13 -0.77
C SER A 34 -11.88 10.62 -1.87
N LEU A 35 -12.83 9.73 -1.55
CA LEU A 35 -13.85 9.30 -2.52
C LEU A 35 -14.72 10.49 -2.96
N ALA A 36 -15.18 11.32 -2.02
CA ALA A 36 -15.96 12.51 -2.34
C ALA A 36 -15.16 13.50 -3.21
N LYS A 37 -13.90 13.77 -2.85
CA LYS A 37 -13.02 14.63 -3.66
C LYS A 37 -12.72 14.06 -5.04
N ALA A 38 -12.69 12.74 -5.21
CA ALA A 38 -12.43 12.12 -6.50
C ALA A 38 -13.49 12.49 -7.54
N GLU A 39 -14.74 12.74 -7.13
CA GLU A 39 -15.80 13.20 -8.03
C GLU A 39 -15.48 14.56 -8.65
N ASP A 40 -15.01 15.50 -7.82
CA ASP A 40 -14.74 16.89 -8.22
C ASP A 40 -13.38 17.08 -8.92
N LEU A 41 -12.39 16.24 -8.59
CA LEU A 41 -11.04 16.38 -9.12
C LEU A 41 -10.95 15.93 -10.59
N SER A 42 -10.12 16.64 -11.36
CA SER A 42 -9.78 16.26 -12.72
C SER A 42 -8.72 15.16 -12.75
N LEU A 43 -8.72 14.34 -13.80
CA LEU A 43 -7.61 13.43 -14.09
C LEU A 43 -6.33 14.23 -14.39
N PRO A 44 -5.15 13.70 -14.02
CA PRO A 44 -3.90 14.30 -14.43
C PRO A 44 -3.77 14.27 -15.95
N ARG A 45 -3.01 15.22 -16.51
CA ARG A 45 -2.79 15.33 -17.96
C ARG A 45 -1.32 15.09 -18.27
N PRO A 46 -0.89 13.83 -18.50
CA PRO A 46 0.47 13.54 -18.94
C PRO A 46 0.74 14.18 -20.31
N ASP A 47 1.95 14.72 -20.51
CA ASP A 47 2.32 15.43 -21.74
C ASP A 47 2.20 14.57 -23.01
N LYS A 48 2.45 13.26 -22.90
CA LYS A 48 2.55 12.34 -24.04
C LYS A 48 1.41 11.33 -24.16
N THR A 49 0.53 11.24 -23.15
CA THR A 49 -0.47 10.18 -23.08
C THR A 49 -1.81 10.73 -22.63
N LYS A 50 -2.85 10.51 -23.43
CA LYS A 50 -4.23 10.80 -23.07
C LYS A 50 -4.84 9.64 -22.30
N ILE A 51 -5.15 9.87 -21.03
CA ILE A 51 -5.70 8.88 -20.10
C ILE A 51 -7.19 9.08 -19.80
N ASP A 52 -7.85 10.00 -20.52
CA ASP A 52 -9.26 10.37 -20.35
C ASP A 52 -10.22 9.20 -20.60
N LYS A 53 -9.82 8.23 -21.43
CA LYS A 53 -10.61 7.04 -21.77
C LYS A 53 -10.20 5.79 -20.99
N TRP A 54 -9.20 5.89 -20.12
CA TRP A 54 -8.73 4.73 -19.36
C TRP A 54 -9.70 4.45 -18.22
N ASN A 55 -9.84 3.16 -17.92
CA ASN A 55 -10.70 2.69 -16.86
C ASN A 55 -9.89 2.56 -15.57
N PHE A 56 -10.19 3.41 -14.59
CA PHE A 56 -9.51 3.43 -13.29
C PHE A 56 -10.43 3.05 -12.14
N THR A 57 -11.65 2.60 -12.45
CA THR A 57 -12.77 2.60 -11.48
C THR A 57 -13.63 1.35 -11.55
N GLN A 58 -13.58 0.58 -12.64
CA GLN A 58 -14.26 -0.71 -12.73
C GLN A 58 -13.33 -1.80 -12.19
N PHE A 59 -13.53 -2.14 -10.93
CA PHE A 59 -12.89 -3.27 -10.28
C PHE A 59 -14.00 -4.17 -9.75
N GLU A 60 -13.85 -5.49 -9.92
CA GLU A 60 -14.84 -6.44 -9.38
C GLU A 60 -14.65 -6.68 -7.89
N LYS A 61 -13.38 -6.68 -7.42
CA LYS A 61 -13.02 -6.92 -6.02
C LYS A 61 -11.86 -6.01 -5.60
N LEU A 62 -12.03 -5.33 -4.46
CA LEU A 62 -10.94 -4.59 -3.83
C LEU A 62 -9.98 -5.50 -3.04
N LEU A 63 -10.43 -6.68 -2.64
CA LEU A 63 -9.58 -7.68 -1.99
C LEU A 63 -9.74 -9.03 -2.67
N VAL A 64 -8.62 -9.60 -3.10
CA VAL A 64 -8.52 -11.01 -3.43
C VAL A 64 -7.86 -11.73 -2.25
N LYS A 65 -8.49 -12.82 -1.80
CA LYS A 65 -7.90 -13.68 -0.78
C LYS A 65 -6.78 -14.48 -1.44
N SER A 66 -5.58 -14.33 -0.92
CA SER A 66 -4.42 -15.11 -1.35
C SER A 66 -3.76 -15.71 -0.12
N ASP A 67 -3.31 -16.96 -0.25
CA ASP A 67 -2.63 -17.68 0.81
C ASP A 67 -1.22 -17.13 1.02
N ALA A 68 -0.78 -17.12 2.27
CA ALA A 68 0.58 -16.77 2.66
C ALA A 68 1.53 -17.94 2.40
N PHE A 69 2.81 -17.63 2.19
CA PHE A 69 3.87 -18.62 2.10
C PHE A 69 4.47 -18.82 3.49
N SER A 70 4.66 -20.08 3.89
CA SER A 70 5.20 -20.40 5.22
C SER A 70 6.71 -20.24 5.27
N SER A 71 7.39 -20.29 4.13
CA SER A 71 8.84 -20.20 4.03
C SER A 71 9.29 -19.57 2.71
N ILE A 72 10.55 -19.13 2.69
CA ILE A 72 11.19 -18.61 1.48
C ILE A 72 11.29 -19.67 0.37
N ASP A 73 11.31 -20.95 0.75
CA ASP A 73 11.35 -22.11 -0.15
C ASP A 73 10.01 -22.36 -0.85
N GLU A 74 8.91 -21.84 -0.33
CA GLU A 74 7.59 -21.91 -0.99
C GLU A 74 7.37 -20.78 -2.00
N LEU A 75 8.28 -19.80 -2.06
CA LEU A 75 8.17 -18.70 -3.02
C LEU A 75 8.30 -19.21 -4.46
N PRO A 76 7.55 -18.62 -5.42
CA PRO A 76 7.70 -18.92 -6.85
C PRO A 76 9.15 -18.71 -7.31
N GLU A 77 9.59 -19.49 -8.29
CA GLU A 77 10.95 -19.38 -8.84
C GLU A 77 11.24 -17.97 -9.39
N GLU A 78 10.23 -17.28 -9.94
CA GLU A 78 10.41 -15.90 -10.42
C GLU A 78 10.76 -14.94 -9.30
N VAL A 79 10.16 -15.12 -8.10
CA VAL A 79 10.47 -14.31 -6.93
C VAL A 79 11.85 -14.67 -6.40
N LYS A 80 12.17 -15.97 -6.32
CA LYS A 80 13.49 -16.43 -5.86
C LYS A 80 14.63 -15.95 -6.77
N ALA A 81 14.41 -15.84 -8.07
CA ALA A 81 15.39 -15.32 -9.02
C ALA A 81 15.66 -13.82 -8.85
N LEU A 82 14.71 -13.08 -8.28
CA LEU A 82 14.83 -11.63 -8.03
C LEU A 82 15.37 -11.30 -6.64
N VAL A 83 15.30 -12.26 -5.71
CA VAL A 83 15.70 -12.07 -4.32
C VAL A 83 17.10 -12.64 -4.10
N ASP A 84 17.95 -11.86 -3.43
CA ASP A 84 19.23 -12.36 -2.94
C ASP A 84 19.02 -13.26 -1.70
N LEU A 85 18.90 -14.56 -1.94
CA LEU A 85 18.70 -15.60 -0.92
C LEU A 85 19.99 -15.92 -0.14
N GLU A 86 21.17 -15.53 -0.66
CA GLU A 86 22.46 -15.81 0.00
C GLU A 86 22.81 -14.78 1.08
N ALA A 87 22.14 -13.63 1.08
CA ALA A 87 22.25 -12.63 2.12
C ALA A 87 21.67 -13.15 3.45
N LYS A 88 22.56 -13.63 4.34
CA LYS A 88 22.26 -14.16 5.69
C LYS A 88 21.40 -13.26 6.60
N ASP A 89 21.32 -11.96 6.28
CA ASP A 89 20.56 -10.95 7.02
C ASP A 89 19.71 -10.09 6.07
N SER A 90 19.08 -10.71 5.07
CA SER A 90 18.16 -10.04 4.16
C SER A 90 16.83 -9.72 4.84
N SER A 91 16.34 -8.50 4.59
CA SER A 91 14.98 -8.10 4.96
C SER A 91 14.13 -8.15 3.71
N LEU A 92 13.13 -9.03 3.70
CA LEU A 92 12.30 -9.34 2.55
C LEU A 92 10.83 -9.19 2.91
N TYR A 93 10.11 -8.44 2.09
CA TYR A 93 8.66 -8.40 2.09
C TYR A 93 8.15 -8.89 0.76
N VAL A 94 7.26 -9.88 0.78
CA VAL A 94 6.55 -10.35 -0.40
C VAL A 94 5.07 -10.13 -0.17
N GLN A 95 4.47 -9.29 -1.02
CA GLN A 95 3.02 -9.16 -1.11
C GLN A 95 2.53 -9.99 -2.28
N ARG A 96 1.49 -10.79 -2.06
CA ARG A 96 0.77 -11.50 -3.12
C ARG A 96 -0.60 -10.88 -3.25
N ASN A 97 -0.88 -10.29 -4.40
CA ASN A 97 -2.07 -9.51 -4.69
C ASN A 97 -2.25 -8.36 -3.67
N ASN A 98 -3.11 -8.55 -2.67
CA ASN A 98 -3.44 -7.52 -1.69
C ASN A 98 -2.95 -7.84 -0.27
N LYS A 99 -2.39 -9.03 -0.03
CA LYS A 99 -1.97 -9.48 1.31
C LYS A 99 -0.47 -9.72 1.41
N PRO A 100 0.14 -9.48 2.59
CA PRO A 100 1.49 -9.93 2.85
C PRO A 100 1.53 -11.46 2.80
N ALA A 101 2.33 -12.00 1.89
CA ALA A 101 2.53 -13.43 1.75
C ALA A 101 3.77 -13.89 2.51
N TYR A 102 4.79 -13.05 2.62
CA TYR A 102 6.00 -13.32 3.40
C TYR A 102 6.59 -12.02 3.95
N LEU A 103 7.07 -12.07 5.19
CA LEU A 103 7.74 -10.94 5.83
C LEU A 103 8.88 -11.45 6.69
N GLN A 104 10.08 -10.96 6.38
CA GLN A 104 11.28 -11.17 7.15
C GLN A 104 11.97 -9.83 7.35
N LEU A 105 12.26 -9.50 8.62
CA LEU A 105 13.06 -8.34 8.98
C LEU A 105 14.25 -8.84 9.80
N SER A 106 15.46 -8.42 9.45
CA SER A 106 16.66 -8.82 10.18
C SER A 106 16.61 -8.37 11.65
N LYS A 107 17.19 -9.17 12.55
CA LYS A 107 17.19 -8.87 13.98
C LYS A 107 17.93 -7.57 14.29
N GLU A 108 19.04 -7.31 13.60
CA GLU A 108 19.80 -6.05 13.74
C GLU A 108 18.91 -4.83 13.45
N MET A 109 18.09 -4.89 12.41
CA MET A 109 17.18 -3.80 12.07
C MET A 109 16.04 -3.64 13.08
N GLN A 110 15.51 -4.74 13.61
CA GLN A 110 14.51 -4.70 14.68
C GLN A 110 15.10 -4.04 15.95
N GLU A 111 16.33 -4.39 16.33
CA GLU A 111 17.05 -3.81 17.48
C GLU A 111 17.35 -2.31 17.27
N GLN A 112 17.59 -1.89 16.02
CA GLN A 112 17.74 -0.48 15.66
C GLN A 112 16.41 0.29 15.63
N GLY A 113 15.27 -0.38 15.85
CA GLY A 113 13.94 0.21 15.86
C GLY A 113 13.35 0.44 14.47
N VAL A 114 13.88 -0.22 13.43
CA VAL A 114 13.29 -0.23 12.09
C VAL A 114 11.99 -1.03 12.16
N ILE A 115 10.93 -0.48 11.58
CA ILE A 115 9.64 -1.15 11.48
C ILE A 115 9.42 -1.49 10.01
N PHE A 116 9.19 -2.77 9.71
CA PHE A 116 8.83 -3.21 8.38
C PHE A 116 7.65 -4.17 8.48
N THR A 117 6.47 -3.71 8.04
CA THR A 117 5.21 -4.46 8.17
C THR A 117 4.24 -4.16 7.04
N ASP A 118 3.13 -4.90 6.96
CA ASP A 118 2.06 -4.59 6.03
C ASP A 118 1.28 -3.35 6.45
N PHE A 119 0.64 -2.71 5.47
CA PHE A 119 -0.08 -1.47 5.68
C PHE A 119 -1.17 -1.58 6.75
N PHE A 120 -1.95 -2.67 6.78
CA PHE A 120 -3.06 -2.80 7.71
C PHE A 120 -2.55 -3.00 9.15
N THR A 121 -1.49 -3.78 9.32
CA THR A 121 -0.79 -3.91 10.61
C THR A 121 -0.19 -2.57 11.04
N ALA A 122 0.42 -1.82 10.12
CA ALA A 122 0.90 -0.46 10.41
C ALA A 122 -0.24 0.49 10.84
N ALA A 123 -1.41 0.40 10.20
CA ALA A 123 -2.57 1.21 10.55
C ALA A 123 -3.12 0.90 11.94
N ARG A 124 -3.05 -0.37 12.38
CA ARG A 124 -3.50 -0.80 13.71
C ARG A 124 -2.50 -0.52 14.81
N GLU A 125 -1.24 -0.92 14.60
CA GLU A 125 -0.20 -0.90 15.65
C GLU A 125 0.57 0.42 15.68
N TYR A 126 0.74 1.07 14.52
CA TYR A 126 1.55 2.27 14.35
C TYR A 126 0.73 3.44 13.77
N SER A 127 -0.56 3.50 14.13
CA SER A 127 -1.55 4.45 13.61
C SER A 127 -1.08 5.91 13.60
N ASP A 128 -0.53 6.39 14.72
CA ASP A 128 -0.04 7.78 14.85
C ASP A 128 1.13 8.08 13.92
N LEU A 129 2.02 7.10 13.75
CA LEU A 129 3.18 7.21 12.88
C LEU A 129 2.74 7.19 11.43
N LEU A 130 1.83 6.28 11.07
CA LEU A 130 1.25 6.20 9.75
C LEU A 130 0.53 7.51 9.40
N LYS A 131 -0.37 7.99 10.26
CA LYS A 131 -1.14 9.24 10.08
C LYS A 131 -0.24 10.44 9.80
N LYS A 132 0.92 10.51 10.46
CA LYS A 132 1.86 11.63 10.31
C LYS A 132 2.49 11.71 8.93
N TYR A 133 2.70 10.57 8.26
CA TYR A 133 3.44 10.53 7.01
C TYR A 133 2.63 10.05 5.80
N PHE A 134 1.50 9.41 6.03
CA PHE A 134 0.62 8.94 4.97
C PHE A 134 0.18 10.11 4.09
N MET A 135 0.39 9.99 2.78
CA MET A 135 0.03 10.99 1.76
C MET A 135 0.59 12.41 2.00
N THR A 136 1.77 12.51 2.63
CA THR A 136 2.46 13.79 2.80
C THR A 136 3.30 14.19 1.59
N ALA A 137 3.90 13.21 0.90
CA ALA A 137 4.69 13.44 -0.31
C ALA A 137 3.81 13.68 -1.55
N VAL A 138 2.73 12.90 -1.66
CA VAL A 138 1.69 13.03 -2.71
C VAL A 138 0.38 13.22 -1.99
N LYS A 139 -0.27 14.36 -2.19
CA LYS A 139 -1.51 14.70 -1.48
C LYS A 139 -2.67 13.92 -2.07
N SER A 140 -3.62 13.53 -1.23
CA SER A 140 -4.82 12.83 -1.70
C SER A 140 -5.63 13.66 -2.70
N ASP A 141 -5.58 14.98 -2.60
CA ASP A 141 -6.37 15.89 -3.42
C ASP A 141 -5.64 16.52 -4.61
N GLU A 142 -4.48 15.98 -5.01
CA GLU A 142 -3.71 16.50 -6.13
C GLU A 142 -4.44 16.29 -7.48
N HIS A 143 -5.01 15.11 -7.70
CA HIS A 143 -5.82 14.80 -8.87
C HIS A 143 -6.76 13.61 -8.60
N ARG A 144 -7.68 13.30 -9.53
CA ARG A 144 -8.65 12.21 -9.35
C ARG A 144 -7.98 10.87 -8.99
N LEU A 145 -6.85 10.52 -9.61
CA LEU A 145 -6.19 9.24 -9.31
C LEU A 145 -5.57 9.16 -7.90
N THR A 146 -5.06 10.26 -7.31
CA THR A 146 -4.56 10.23 -5.92
C THR A 146 -5.69 10.10 -4.93
N ALA A 147 -6.84 10.72 -5.24
CA ALA A 147 -8.03 10.63 -4.42
C ALA A 147 -8.62 9.21 -4.45
N LEU A 148 -8.70 8.61 -5.64
CA LEU A 148 -9.10 7.20 -5.80
C LEU A 148 -8.12 6.25 -5.11
N HIS A 149 -6.81 6.49 -5.23
CA HIS A 149 -5.80 5.70 -4.53
C HIS A 149 -5.98 5.76 -3.01
N ALA A 150 -6.19 6.95 -2.44
CA ALA A 150 -6.46 7.11 -1.01
C ALA A 150 -7.75 6.40 -0.56
N ALA A 151 -8.79 6.45 -1.38
CA ALA A 151 -10.08 5.82 -1.08
C ALA A 151 -10.01 4.28 -1.14
N PHE A 152 -9.37 3.74 -2.19
CA PHE A 152 -9.41 2.32 -2.54
C PHE A 152 -8.13 1.54 -2.23
N MET A 153 -7.18 2.14 -1.52
CA MET A 153 -5.96 1.45 -1.11
C MET A 153 -6.28 0.20 -0.29
N ASN A 154 -5.68 -0.91 -0.70
CA ASN A 154 -6.10 -2.26 -0.30
C ASN A 154 -4.92 -3.17 0.04
N GLY A 155 -3.70 -2.62 0.08
CA GLY A 155 -2.47 -3.33 0.37
C GLY A 155 -1.28 -2.38 0.35
N GLY A 156 -0.16 -2.84 0.88
CA GLY A 156 1.04 -2.02 0.93
C GLY A 156 2.08 -2.50 1.90
N ALA A 157 3.32 -2.05 1.65
CA ALA A 157 4.44 -2.19 2.58
C ALA A 157 4.61 -0.89 3.35
N PHE A 158 4.79 -1.00 4.66
CA PHE A 158 5.13 0.10 5.55
C PHE A 158 6.55 -0.11 6.08
N LEU A 159 7.47 0.78 5.69
CA LEU A 159 8.83 0.83 6.17
C LEU A 159 9.08 2.13 6.91
N TYR A 160 9.45 2.04 8.18
CA TYR A 160 9.91 3.17 8.99
C TYR A 160 11.33 2.98 9.46
N VAL A 161 12.18 3.96 9.16
CA VAL A 161 13.57 4.02 9.60
C VAL A 161 13.73 5.16 10.61
N PRO A 162 14.08 4.85 11.87
CA PRO A 162 14.34 5.88 12.88
C PRO A 162 15.47 6.82 12.49
N LYS A 163 15.47 8.01 13.08
CA LYS A 163 16.54 8.99 12.87
C LYS A 163 17.87 8.41 13.37
N ASN A 164 18.94 8.62 12.60
CA ASN A 164 20.31 8.14 12.89
C ASN A 164 20.53 6.63 12.73
N VAL A 165 19.57 5.90 12.16
CA VAL A 165 19.77 4.49 11.79
C VAL A 165 20.30 4.43 10.37
N GLN A 166 21.44 3.76 10.19
CA GLN A 166 22.02 3.47 8.89
C GLN A 166 21.81 2.00 8.54
N ILE A 167 21.06 1.78 7.47
CA ILE A 167 20.81 0.44 6.93
C ILE A 167 22.02 0.00 6.12
N LYS A 168 22.70 -1.06 6.56
CA LYS A 168 23.85 -1.64 5.86
C LYS A 168 23.45 -2.67 4.81
N ASN A 169 22.36 -3.41 5.07
CA ASN A 169 21.87 -4.48 4.20
C ASN A 169 20.64 -4.00 3.43
N PRO A 170 20.47 -4.37 2.15
CA PRO A 170 19.32 -3.93 1.36
C PRO A 170 18.00 -4.50 1.91
N ILE A 171 16.96 -3.67 1.90
CA ILE A 171 15.57 -4.11 2.12
C ILE A 171 14.96 -4.38 0.75
N GLN A 172 14.34 -5.54 0.60
CA GLN A 172 13.71 -5.98 -0.64
C GLN A 172 12.20 -6.07 -0.42
N ALA A 173 11.43 -5.49 -1.34
CA ALA A 173 9.98 -5.57 -1.37
C ALA A 173 9.54 -6.06 -2.75
N ILE A 174 8.93 -7.24 -2.80
CA ILE A 174 8.43 -7.87 -4.01
C ILE A 174 6.91 -7.88 -3.98
N PHE A 175 6.30 -7.42 -5.07
CA PHE A 175 4.87 -7.42 -5.27
C PHE A 175 4.55 -8.42 -6.37
N LEU A 176 4.03 -9.58 -5.98
CA LEU A 176 3.58 -10.63 -6.86
C LEU A 176 2.10 -10.45 -7.17
N HIS A 177 1.75 -10.59 -8.43
CA HIS A 177 0.37 -10.54 -8.89
C HIS A 177 0.13 -11.72 -9.83
N ASP A 178 -0.78 -12.59 -9.43
CA ASP A 178 -1.09 -13.84 -10.13
C ASP A 178 -2.59 -14.03 -10.40
N ASP A 179 -3.44 -13.14 -9.87
CA ASP A 179 -4.89 -13.17 -10.05
C ASP A 179 -5.37 -11.95 -10.84
N ALA A 180 -5.99 -12.17 -11.99
CA ALA A 180 -6.47 -11.10 -12.87
C ALA A 180 -7.59 -10.23 -12.27
N GLU A 181 -8.28 -10.72 -11.23
CA GLU A 181 -9.32 -9.98 -10.50
C GLU A 181 -8.74 -9.08 -9.40
N ALA A 182 -7.44 -9.22 -9.07
CA ALA A 182 -6.83 -8.46 -8.00
C ALA A 182 -6.56 -7.01 -8.42
N SER A 183 -7.28 -6.10 -7.77
CA SER A 183 -7.16 -4.67 -8.03
C SER A 183 -5.91 -4.09 -7.37
N PHE A 184 -5.10 -3.37 -8.15
CA PHE A 184 -3.86 -2.78 -7.66
C PHE A 184 -4.07 -1.34 -7.17
N SER A 185 -4.24 -1.17 -5.86
CA SER A 185 -4.13 0.13 -5.18
C SER A 185 -3.11 0.02 -4.05
N THR A 186 -1.95 -0.56 -4.37
CA THR A 186 -0.90 -0.85 -3.39
C THR A 186 -0.06 0.40 -3.13
N THR A 187 0.10 0.76 -1.85
CA THR A 187 1.02 1.83 -1.44
C THR A 187 2.30 1.25 -0.88
N CYS A 188 3.45 1.59 -1.44
CA CYS A 188 4.73 1.37 -0.76
C CYS A 188 5.08 2.67 -0.01
N LEU A 189 4.97 2.67 1.31
CA LEU A 189 5.34 3.81 2.13
C LEU A 189 6.74 3.55 2.72
N SER A 190 7.74 4.20 2.15
CA SER A 190 9.09 4.23 2.69
C SER A 190 9.32 5.55 3.42
N LEU A 191 9.51 5.47 4.73
CA LEU A 191 9.77 6.61 5.59
C LEU A 191 11.25 6.64 5.96
N GLN A 192 11.98 7.52 5.28
CA GLN A 192 13.34 7.87 5.66
C GLN A 192 13.32 9.28 6.26
N LYS A 193 13.72 9.38 7.54
CA LYS A 193 14.23 10.65 8.06
C LYS A 193 15.70 10.75 7.69
N THR A 194 15.96 11.09 6.43
CA THR A 194 17.32 11.24 5.90
C THR A 194 18.07 12.30 6.68
N ILE A 195 19.23 11.93 7.21
CA ILE A 195 20.31 12.87 7.48
C ILE A 195 20.83 13.29 6.10
N ALA A 196 20.60 14.55 5.72
CA ALA A 196 21.42 15.18 4.71
C ALA A 196 22.87 15.16 5.26
N LEU A 197 23.72 14.35 4.65
CA LEU A 197 25.17 14.52 4.73
C LEU A 197 25.56 15.73 3.88
#